data_AF-A0A9E1WJX5-F1
#
_entry.id   AF-A0A9E1WJX5-F1
#
_cell.length_a   1.000
_cell.length_b   1.000
_cell.length_c   1.000
_cell.angle_alpha   90.00
_cell.angle_beta   90.00
_cell.angle_gamma   90.00
#
_symmetry.space_group_name_H-M   'P 1'
#
loop_
_entity.id
_entity.type
_entity.pdbx_description
1 polymer ?
#
loop_
_entity_poly.entity_id
_entity_poly.type
_entity_poly.pdbx_seq_one_letter_code
_entity_poly.pdbx_strand_id
1 'polypeptide(L)'
;MLAKFAPSNILSNLKENNKNCMVVVGKEPMQISSVKDDINNSCHKDSVDKITVKIENSYDLNDLDHALNSQSLFSSKMLYEIEVSDGLIKKEIKDILVKNIKANAEDYFIFYFKKSFKDYKKQNWFELLKNLSLMIEVDEPNSEQLTQAVEDRIQLHKINLTNDAKKLLINYSLGNLIQADNDIQKIKLIYNKQEVNESLLAAHITNGSRYDGFNFIEHCINGDLKKTNETSNYLEQKGIQPLMINGLFAWFFKAVSQIKLSKNQSINSNIFRKLRIFGNSQNLASKAIRTLSVKQVEACLNKIQEIDQIGKGLKMGDPWLEIKRFSIGIVKMMNKRINLKNG
;
A
#
# COMPACT_ATOMS: atom_id res chain seq x y z
N MET A 1 -8.19 16.68 -18.64
CA MET A 1 -8.02 15.23 -18.47
C MET A 1 -7.62 14.99 -17.02
N LEU A 2 -8.44 14.26 -16.26
CA LEU A 2 -8.11 13.95 -14.85
C LEU A 2 -6.78 13.19 -14.83
N ALA A 3 -5.85 13.56 -13.95
CA ALA A 3 -4.65 12.75 -13.74
C ALA A 3 -5.11 11.37 -13.28
N LYS A 4 -4.65 10.32 -13.97
CA LYS A 4 -5.15 8.95 -13.79
C LYS A 4 -4.98 8.48 -12.34
N PHE A 5 -3.90 8.90 -11.68
CA PHE A 5 -3.53 8.44 -10.34
C PHE A 5 -3.69 9.51 -9.24
N ALA A 6 -4.14 10.72 -9.62
CA ALA A 6 -4.42 11.84 -8.73
C ALA A 6 -5.60 12.68 -9.27
N PRO A 7 -6.80 12.08 -9.41
CA PRO A 7 -7.95 12.79 -9.95
C PRO A 7 -8.26 14.01 -9.07
N SER A 8 -8.47 15.16 -9.71
CA SER A 8 -8.78 16.43 -9.06
C SER A 8 -9.87 17.16 -9.83
N ASN A 9 -10.66 17.98 -9.15
CA ASN A 9 -11.81 18.70 -9.72
C ASN A 9 -12.91 17.75 -10.24
N ILE A 10 -13.25 16.71 -9.48
CA ILE A 10 -14.20 15.67 -9.87
C ILE A 10 -15.61 16.24 -10.12
N LEU A 11 -16.11 17.10 -9.22
CA LEU A 11 -17.44 17.69 -9.37
C LEU A 11 -17.51 18.66 -10.56
N SER A 12 -16.44 19.43 -10.80
CA SER A 12 -16.35 20.30 -11.97
C SER A 12 -16.35 19.50 -13.27
N ASN A 13 -15.59 18.40 -13.32
CA ASN A 13 -15.54 17.51 -14.49
C ASN A 13 -16.90 16.82 -14.75
N LEU A 14 -17.67 16.51 -13.71
CA LEU A 14 -19.04 16.02 -13.86
C LEU A 14 -19.94 17.07 -14.51
N LYS A 15 -19.93 18.31 -13.99
CA LYS A 15 -20.67 19.45 -14.55
C LYS A 15 -20.30 19.70 -16.02
N GLU A 16 -18.99 19.74 -16.35
CA GLU A 16 -18.51 19.99 -17.72
C GLU A 16 -18.99 18.94 -18.74
N ASN A 17 -19.16 17.68 -18.31
CA ASN A 17 -19.65 16.60 -19.15
C ASN A 17 -21.18 16.45 -19.12
N ASN A 18 -21.91 17.38 -18.49
CA ASN A 18 -23.35 17.28 -18.25
C ASN A 18 -23.75 15.93 -17.62
N LYS A 19 -22.96 15.47 -16.65
CA LYS A 19 -23.23 14.25 -15.86
C LYS A 19 -23.34 14.62 -14.39
N ASN A 20 -24.19 13.93 -13.67
CA ASN A 20 -24.35 14.07 -12.22
C ASN A 20 -23.96 12.78 -11.46
N CYS A 21 -23.52 11.74 -12.19
CA CYS A 21 -23.15 10.45 -11.62
C CYS A 21 -21.70 10.07 -11.95
N MET A 22 -20.96 9.54 -10.98
CA MET A 22 -19.61 8.99 -11.14
C MET A 22 -19.55 7.57 -10.57
N VAL A 23 -18.85 6.68 -11.25
CA VAL A 23 -18.55 5.33 -10.77
C VAL A 23 -17.04 5.18 -10.60
N VAL A 24 -16.65 4.85 -9.38
CA VAL A 24 -15.27 4.57 -8.97
C VAL A 24 -15.16 3.06 -8.76
N VAL A 25 -14.34 2.40 -9.59
CA VAL A 25 -14.19 0.95 -9.58
C VAL A 25 -12.74 0.59 -9.36
N GLY A 26 -12.46 -0.19 -8.32
CA GLY A 26 -11.12 -0.67 -8.07
C GLY A 26 -10.88 -0.95 -6.60
N LYS A 27 -9.64 -1.32 -6.28
CA LYS A 27 -9.23 -1.70 -4.92
C LYS A 27 -8.05 -0.88 -4.40
N GLU A 28 -7.50 0.03 -5.20
CA GLU A 28 -6.32 0.78 -4.80
C GLU A 28 -6.71 1.87 -3.79
N PRO A 29 -6.27 1.76 -2.53
CA PRO A 29 -6.76 2.59 -1.45
C PRO A 29 -6.37 4.07 -1.58
N MET A 30 -5.19 4.39 -2.12
CA MET A 30 -4.72 5.78 -2.19
C MET A 30 -5.53 6.60 -3.19
N GLN A 31 -5.79 6.06 -4.38
CA GLN A 31 -6.63 6.69 -5.38
C GLN A 31 -8.06 6.86 -4.89
N ILE A 32 -8.64 5.84 -4.23
CA ILE A 32 -9.98 5.95 -3.62
C ILE A 32 -10.01 7.08 -2.58
N SER A 33 -8.98 7.16 -1.70
CA SER A 33 -8.87 8.25 -0.72
C SER A 33 -8.85 9.60 -1.42
N SER A 34 -8.06 9.75 -2.48
CA SER A 34 -7.92 11.04 -3.17
C SER A 34 -9.18 11.49 -3.89
N VAL A 35 -9.94 10.56 -4.46
CA VAL A 35 -11.28 10.85 -4.98
C VAL A 35 -12.16 11.39 -3.85
N LYS A 36 -12.19 10.71 -2.70
CA LYS A 36 -13.00 11.15 -1.53
C LYS A 36 -12.54 12.51 -1.01
N ASP A 37 -11.24 12.75 -0.92
CA ASP A 37 -10.66 13.99 -0.43
C ASP A 37 -10.98 15.18 -1.37
N ASP A 38 -10.88 14.98 -2.68
CA ASP A 38 -11.25 15.99 -3.68
C ASP A 38 -12.76 16.32 -3.63
N ILE A 39 -13.61 15.29 -3.50
CA ILE A 39 -15.06 15.45 -3.35
C ILE A 39 -15.37 16.22 -2.06
N ASN A 40 -14.81 15.81 -0.92
CA ASN A 40 -15.03 16.49 0.36
C ASN A 40 -14.62 17.96 0.31
N ASN A 41 -13.44 18.25 -0.25
CA ASN A 41 -12.96 19.62 -0.41
C ASN A 41 -13.86 20.44 -1.32
N SER A 42 -14.41 19.83 -2.38
CA SER A 42 -15.36 20.49 -3.29
C SER A 42 -16.71 20.74 -2.62
N CYS A 43 -17.23 19.77 -1.86
CA CYS A 43 -18.46 19.91 -1.07
C CYS A 43 -18.36 21.05 -0.05
N HIS A 44 -17.23 21.18 0.65
CA HIS A 44 -17.02 22.28 1.58
C HIS A 44 -16.97 23.65 0.92
N LYS A 45 -16.40 23.74 -0.30
CA LYS A 45 -16.35 25.01 -1.06
C LYS A 45 -17.70 25.41 -1.64
N ASP A 46 -18.41 24.45 -2.22
CA ASP A 46 -19.69 24.67 -2.90
C ASP A 46 -20.90 24.59 -1.95
N SER A 47 -20.67 24.40 -0.64
CA SER A 47 -21.70 24.20 0.39
C SER A 47 -22.70 23.11 -0.01
N VAL A 48 -22.21 21.92 -0.35
CA VAL A 48 -23.00 20.75 -0.75
C VAL A 48 -23.03 19.77 0.41
N ASP A 49 -24.23 19.42 0.89
CA ASP A 49 -24.39 18.41 1.93
C ASP A 49 -24.15 17.00 1.39
N LYS A 50 -23.66 16.12 2.26
CA LYS A 50 -23.22 14.78 1.88
C LYS A 50 -23.90 13.70 2.71
N ILE A 51 -24.44 12.69 2.03
CA ILE A 51 -25.00 11.48 2.64
C ILE A 51 -24.22 10.27 2.15
N THR A 52 -23.83 9.39 3.07
CA THR A 52 -23.16 8.13 2.74
C THR A 52 -24.14 6.98 2.93
N VAL A 53 -24.32 6.17 1.88
CA VAL A 53 -25.21 5.01 1.83
C VAL A 53 -24.37 3.76 1.56
N LYS A 54 -24.50 2.72 2.40
CA LYS A 54 -23.79 1.45 2.22
C LYS A 54 -24.77 0.37 1.82
N ILE A 55 -24.74 -0.04 0.55
CA ILE A 55 -25.68 -1.02 0.01
C ILE A 55 -25.08 -2.42 0.13
N GLU A 56 -25.74 -3.24 0.94
CA GLU A 56 -25.42 -4.65 1.18
C GLU A 56 -26.56 -5.56 0.70
N ASN A 57 -26.35 -6.88 0.66
CA ASN A 57 -27.33 -7.83 0.10
C ASN A 57 -28.71 -7.76 0.78
N SER A 58 -28.74 -7.40 2.06
CA SER A 58 -29.94 -7.27 2.89
C SER A 58 -30.33 -5.81 3.16
N TYR A 59 -29.87 -4.85 2.34
CA TYR A 59 -30.21 -3.44 2.52
C TYR A 59 -31.72 -3.20 2.42
N ASP A 60 -32.28 -2.45 3.37
CA ASP A 60 -33.71 -2.12 3.40
C ASP A 60 -34.04 -1.05 2.33
N LEU A 61 -35.11 -1.28 1.60
CA LEU A 61 -35.63 -0.33 0.62
C LEU A 61 -36.13 0.95 1.28
N ASN A 62 -36.74 0.85 2.45
CA ASN A 62 -37.28 2.00 3.17
C ASN A 62 -36.14 2.94 3.61
N ASP A 63 -35.04 2.38 4.09
CA ASP A 63 -33.85 3.16 4.46
C ASP A 63 -33.24 3.86 3.25
N LEU A 64 -33.27 3.24 2.07
CA LEU A 64 -32.82 3.87 0.83
C LEU A 64 -33.70 5.06 0.46
N ASP A 65 -35.03 4.87 0.48
CA ASP A 65 -35.97 5.92 0.13
C ASP A 65 -35.91 7.07 1.13
N HIS A 66 -35.74 6.80 2.43
CA HIS A 66 -35.52 7.84 3.43
C HIS A 66 -34.22 8.61 3.18
N ALA A 67 -33.12 7.92 2.87
CA ALA A 67 -31.84 8.57 2.59
C ALA A 67 -31.85 9.40 1.30
N LEU A 68 -32.60 9.01 0.28
CA LEU A 68 -32.69 9.74 -0.99
C LEU A 68 -33.69 10.92 -0.93
N ASN A 69 -34.70 10.82 -0.06
CA ASN A 69 -35.69 11.89 0.13
C ASN A 69 -35.34 12.86 1.26
N SER A 70 -34.28 12.61 2.03
CA SER A 70 -33.80 13.57 3.03
C SER A 70 -33.22 14.79 2.31
N GLN A 71 -34.03 15.84 2.22
CA GLN A 71 -33.61 17.14 1.70
C GLN A 71 -32.65 17.79 2.69
N SER A 72 -31.62 18.45 2.17
CA SER A 72 -30.80 19.32 3.00
C SER A 72 -31.62 20.51 3.50
N LEU A 73 -31.39 20.88 4.76
CA LEU A 73 -31.92 22.10 5.37
C LEU A 73 -31.02 23.33 5.09
N PHE A 74 -29.81 23.13 4.56
CA PHE A 74 -28.74 24.13 4.51
C PHE A 74 -28.12 24.33 3.12
N SER A 75 -28.23 23.35 2.22
CA SER A 75 -27.71 23.39 0.86
C SER A 75 -28.79 23.15 -0.18
N SER A 76 -28.64 23.76 -1.34
CA SER A 76 -29.53 23.50 -2.49
C SER A 76 -29.18 22.21 -3.23
N LYS A 77 -28.02 21.61 -2.94
CA LYS A 77 -27.50 20.42 -3.62
C LYS A 77 -27.09 19.35 -2.62
N MET A 78 -27.34 18.10 -2.97
CA MET A 78 -26.92 16.93 -2.21
C MET A 78 -25.87 16.11 -2.96
N LEU A 79 -24.97 15.48 -2.22
CA LEU A 79 -24.07 14.45 -2.74
C LEU A 79 -24.32 13.13 -2.02
N TYR A 80 -24.62 12.09 -2.79
CA TYR A 80 -24.84 10.73 -2.31
C TYR A 80 -23.61 9.86 -2.60
N GLU A 81 -22.83 9.55 -1.56
CA GLU A 81 -21.75 8.56 -1.62
C GLU A 81 -22.30 7.16 -1.39
N ILE A 82 -22.35 6.34 -2.44
CA ILE A 82 -22.94 5.01 -2.41
C ILE A 82 -21.82 3.97 -2.45
N GLU A 83 -21.56 3.30 -1.33
CA GLU A 83 -20.65 2.16 -1.29
C GLU A 83 -21.42 0.88 -1.56
N VAL A 84 -21.05 0.17 -2.62
CA VAL A 84 -21.74 -1.04 -3.05
C VAL A 84 -20.92 -2.26 -2.67
N SER A 85 -21.48 -3.08 -1.77
CA SER A 85 -20.88 -4.33 -1.32
C SER A 85 -21.09 -5.47 -2.31
N ASP A 86 -20.30 -6.53 -2.14
CA ASP A 86 -20.33 -7.69 -3.01
C ASP A 86 -21.58 -8.55 -2.76
N GLY A 87 -22.39 -8.69 -3.80
CA GLY A 87 -23.42 -9.73 -3.88
C GLY A 87 -24.61 -9.35 -4.73
N LEU A 88 -25.73 -10.06 -4.52
CA LEU A 88 -26.96 -9.91 -5.27
C LEU A 88 -27.80 -8.80 -4.66
N ILE A 89 -27.58 -7.58 -5.14
CA ILE A 89 -28.45 -6.45 -4.83
C ILE A 89 -29.75 -6.59 -5.61
N LYS A 90 -30.86 -6.47 -4.87
CA LYS A 90 -32.24 -6.49 -5.37
C LYS A 90 -32.44 -5.53 -6.54
N LYS A 91 -33.31 -5.89 -7.48
CA LYS A 91 -33.52 -5.10 -8.71
C LYS A 91 -34.18 -3.76 -8.38
N GLU A 92 -35.08 -3.76 -7.42
CA GLU A 92 -35.85 -2.61 -6.94
C GLU A 92 -34.93 -1.48 -6.47
N ILE A 93 -33.87 -1.81 -5.70
CA ILE A 93 -32.86 -0.85 -5.24
C ILE A 93 -32.17 -0.15 -6.42
N LYS A 94 -31.83 -0.92 -7.46
CA LYS A 94 -31.14 -0.40 -8.65
C LYS A 94 -32.05 0.54 -9.43
N ASP A 95 -33.31 0.15 -9.61
CA ASP A 95 -34.29 0.94 -10.35
C ASP A 95 -34.59 2.27 -9.64
N ILE A 96 -34.69 2.27 -8.30
CA ILE A 96 -34.84 3.50 -7.49
C ILE A 96 -33.64 4.43 -7.67
N LEU A 97 -32.42 3.92 -7.61
CA LEU A 97 -31.21 4.73 -7.77
C LEU A 97 -31.10 5.33 -9.18
N VAL A 98 -31.35 4.54 -10.22
CA VAL A 98 -31.36 5.02 -11.61
C VAL A 98 -32.44 6.08 -11.82
N LYS A 99 -33.61 5.92 -11.21
CA LYS A 99 -34.69 6.92 -11.27
C LYS A 99 -34.27 8.23 -10.61
N ASN A 100 -33.68 8.18 -9.42
CA ASN A 100 -33.22 9.37 -8.69
C ASN A 100 -32.11 10.12 -9.42
N ILE A 101 -31.13 9.40 -9.99
CA ILE A 101 -30.07 10.01 -10.83
C ILE A 101 -30.68 10.82 -11.99
N LYS A 102 -31.76 10.34 -12.61
CA LYS A 102 -32.42 11.04 -13.73
C LYS A 102 -33.33 12.16 -13.28
N ALA A 103 -33.96 12.04 -12.11
CA ALA A 103 -34.90 13.02 -11.58
C ALA A 103 -34.18 14.25 -11.02
N ASN A 104 -33.05 14.05 -10.33
CA ASN A 104 -32.33 15.10 -9.62
C ASN A 104 -31.03 15.46 -10.35
N ALA A 105 -31.12 16.29 -11.39
CA ALA A 105 -29.96 16.68 -12.20
C ALA A 105 -28.93 17.55 -11.45
N GLU A 106 -29.35 18.22 -10.37
CA GLU A 106 -28.48 19.09 -9.58
C GLU A 106 -27.71 18.36 -8.45
N ASP A 107 -28.21 17.18 -8.05
CA ASP A 107 -27.59 16.34 -7.02
C ASP A 107 -26.52 15.44 -7.63
N TYR A 108 -25.49 15.11 -6.86
CA TYR A 108 -24.41 14.23 -7.29
C TYR A 108 -24.54 12.82 -6.72
N PHE A 109 -24.24 11.81 -7.53
CA PHE A 109 -24.26 10.40 -7.12
C PHE A 109 -22.89 9.77 -7.40
N ILE A 110 -22.20 9.31 -6.35
CA ILE A 110 -20.85 8.74 -6.47
C ILE A 110 -20.87 7.30 -5.98
N PHE A 111 -20.69 6.35 -6.89
CA PHE A 111 -20.69 4.93 -6.58
C PHE A 111 -19.27 4.41 -6.39
N TYR A 112 -19.05 3.64 -5.33
CA TYR A 112 -17.79 2.94 -5.07
C TYR A 112 -17.99 1.42 -5.14
N PHE A 113 -17.25 0.77 -6.04
CA PHE A 113 -17.21 -0.68 -6.19
C PHE A 113 -15.81 -1.21 -5.88
N LYS A 114 -15.69 -2.02 -4.81
CA LYS A 114 -14.41 -2.63 -4.38
C LYS A 114 -14.05 -3.88 -5.20
N LYS A 115 -14.12 -3.80 -6.52
CA LYS A 115 -13.85 -4.90 -7.47
C LYS A 115 -12.87 -4.49 -8.55
N SER A 116 -12.27 -5.47 -9.20
CA SER A 116 -11.53 -5.20 -10.44
C SER A 116 -12.50 -4.72 -11.51
N PHE A 117 -12.04 -3.89 -12.44
CA PHE A 117 -12.87 -3.41 -13.53
C PHE A 117 -13.43 -4.55 -14.40
N LYS A 118 -12.66 -5.62 -14.58
CA LYS A 118 -13.07 -6.83 -15.32
C LYS A 118 -14.26 -7.53 -14.65
N ASP A 119 -14.29 -7.60 -13.33
CA ASP A 119 -15.38 -8.23 -12.59
C ASP A 119 -16.61 -7.33 -12.52
N TYR A 120 -16.40 -6.02 -12.42
CA TYR A 120 -17.48 -5.04 -12.47
C TYR A 120 -18.24 -5.07 -13.81
N LYS A 121 -17.54 -5.19 -14.94
CA LYS A 121 -18.16 -5.31 -16.28
C LYS A 121 -19.14 -6.48 -16.42
N LYS A 122 -18.97 -7.55 -15.63
CA LYS A 122 -19.85 -8.72 -15.66
C LYS A 122 -21.14 -8.51 -14.87
N GLN A 123 -21.23 -7.43 -14.08
CA GLN A 123 -22.39 -7.15 -13.26
C GLN A 123 -23.43 -6.33 -14.03
N ASN A 124 -24.71 -6.56 -13.72
CA ASN A 124 -25.82 -5.77 -14.27
C ASN A 124 -25.67 -4.26 -13.99
N TRP A 125 -24.94 -3.87 -12.95
CA TRP A 125 -24.63 -2.48 -12.64
C TRP A 125 -23.90 -1.74 -13.77
N PHE A 126 -23.00 -2.43 -14.49
CA PHE A 126 -22.22 -1.82 -15.56
C PHE A 126 -23.12 -1.31 -16.68
N GLU A 127 -24.05 -2.15 -17.16
CA GLU A 127 -24.99 -1.78 -18.23
C GLU A 127 -25.94 -0.66 -17.81
N LEU A 128 -26.34 -0.62 -16.54
CA LEU A 128 -27.23 0.42 -16.01
C LEU A 128 -26.56 1.79 -15.90
N LEU A 129 -25.30 1.82 -15.41
CA LEU A 129 -24.62 3.08 -15.08
C LEU A 129 -23.75 3.61 -16.23
N LYS A 130 -23.24 2.77 -17.14
CA LYS A 130 -22.26 3.17 -18.18
C LYS A 130 -22.64 4.42 -18.98
N ASN A 131 -23.93 4.61 -19.28
CA ASN A 131 -24.40 5.76 -20.07
C ASN A 131 -24.77 6.97 -19.20
N LEU A 132 -25.03 6.75 -17.91
CA LEU A 132 -25.46 7.77 -16.96
C LEU A 132 -24.29 8.37 -16.17
N SER A 133 -23.18 7.66 -16.06
CA SER A 133 -22.04 8.05 -15.23
C SER A 133 -20.76 8.28 -16.00
N LEU A 134 -19.90 9.16 -15.49
CA LEU A 134 -18.47 9.07 -15.76
C LEU A 134 -17.85 7.93 -14.94
N MET A 135 -16.78 7.32 -15.43
CA MET A 135 -16.16 6.17 -14.78
C MET A 135 -14.67 6.38 -14.58
N ILE A 136 -14.20 6.04 -13.39
CA ILE A 136 -12.78 6.07 -13.01
C ILE A 136 -12.39 4.69 -12.50
N GLU A 137 -11.35 4.13 -13.10
CA GLU A 137 -10.72 2.87 -12.70
C GLU A 137 -9.56 3.17 -11.75
N VAL A 138 -9.64 2.63 -10.54
CA VAL A 138 -8.67 2.81 -9.44
C VAL A 138 -8.04 1.48 -9.05
N ASP A 139 -7.34 0.89 -10.02
CA ASP A 139 -6.59 -0.34 -9.84
C ASP A 139 -5.15 -0.08 -9.40
N GLU A 140 -4.51 -1.10 -8.83
CA GLU A 140 -3.12 -1.02 -8.41
C GLU A 140 -2.22 -0.74 -9.63
N PRO A 141 -1.38 0.32 -9.58
CA PRO A 141 -0.49 0.63 -10.68
C PRO A 141 0.54 -0.47 -10.89
N ASN A 142 0.82 -0.79 -12.14
CA ASN A 142 1.98 -1.63 -12.49
C ASN A 142 3.30 -0.86 -12.27
N SER A 143 4.45 -1.53 -12.46
CA SER A 143 5.77 -0.93 -12.23
C SER A 143 6.04 0.33 -13.05
N GLU A 144 5.53 0.40 -14.28
CA GLU A 144 5.69 1.57 -15.16
C GLU A 144 4.76 2.71 -14.72
N GLN A 145 3.52 2.37 -14.33
CA GLN A 145 2.51 3.29 -13.83
C GLN A 145 2.83 3.85 -12.46
N LEU A 146 3.61 3.14 -11.63
CA LEU A 146 4.03 3.62 -10.31
C LEU A 146 4.86 4.90 -10.41
N THR A 147 5.78 4.97 -11.38
CA THR A 147 6.56 6.18 -11.65
C THR A 147 5.64 7.34 -11.97
N GLN A 148 4.71 7.15 -12.92
CA GLN A 148 3.73 8.17 -13.28
C GLN A 148 2.84 8.56 -12.10
N ALA A 149 2.40 7.59 -11.29
CA ALA A 149 1.55 7.83 -10.15
C ALA A 149 2.26 8.70 -9.09
N VAL A 150 3.54 8.44 -8.81
CA VAL A 150 4.32 9.28 -7.89
C VAL A 150 4.52 10.68 -8.46
N GLU A 151 4.79 10.82 -9.77
CA GLU A 151 4.92 12.12 -10.43
C GLU A 151 3.64 12.96 -10.36
N ASP A 152 2.49 12.34 -10.68
CA ASP A 152 1.17 12.98 -10.58
C ASP A 152 0.94 13.52 -9.16
N ARG A 153 1.42 12.81 -8.13
CA ARG A 153 1.31 13.22 -6.72
C ARG A 153 2.24 14.35 -6.33
N ILE A 154 3.47 14.33 -6.82
CA ILE A 154 4.42 15.44 -6.63
C ILE A 154 3.82 16.72 -7.23
N GLN A 155 3.20 16.62 -8.41
CA GLN A 155 2.54 17.73 -9.06
C GLN A 155 1.28 18.19 -8.29
N LEU A 156 0.44 17.27 -7.82
CA LEU A 156 -0.74 17.57 -6.99
C LEU A 156 -0.35 18.39 -5.75
N HIS A 157 0.70 17.97 -5.06
CA HIS A 157 1.18 18.63 -3.85
C HIS A 157 2.07 19.85 -4.10
N LYS A 158 2.41 20.12 -5.36
CA LYS A 158 3.24 21.25 -5.84
C LYS A 158 4.62 21.29 -5.17
N ILE A 159 5.27 20.13 -5.06
CA ILE A 159 6.61 20.02 -4.48
C ILE A 159 7.65 20.07 -5.59
N ASN A 160 8.78 20.74 -5.32
CA ASN A 160 9.91 20.75 -6.24
C ASN A 160 10.97 19.72 -5.78
N LEU A 161 11.19 18.67 -6.58
CA LEU A 161 12.15 17.60 -6.32
C LEU A 161 13.12 17.48 -7.48
N THR A 162 14.41 17.28 -7.19
CA THR A 162 15.40 16.94 -8.23
C THR A 162 15.07 15.58 -8.86
N ASN A 163 15.56 15.32 -10.07
CA ASN A 163 15.31 14.04 -10.76
C ASN A 163 15.78 12.83 -9.94
N ASP A 164 16.91 12.96 -9.24
CA ASP A 164 17.43 11.86 -8.42
C ASP A 164 16.65 11.71 -7.11
N ALA A 165 16.12 12.80 -6.53
CA ALA A 165 15.16 12.73 -5.43
C ALA A 165 13.86 12.02 -5.84
N LYS A 166 13.34 12.28 -7.05
CA LYS A 166 12.16 11.56 -7.58
C LYS A 166 12.41 10.07 -7.73
N LYS A 167 13.55 9.69 -8.34
CA LYS A 167 13.94 8.27 -8.46
C LYS A 167 14.07 7.62 -7.09
N LEU A 168 14.65 8.33 -6.12
CA LEU A 168 14.75 7.87 -4.74
C LEU A 168 13.34 7.63 -4.17
N LEU A 169 12.43 8.59 -4.25
CA LEU A 169 11.06 8.43 -3.75
C LEU A 169 10.34 7.23 -4.38
N ILE A 170 10.43 7.06 -5.71
CA ILE A 170 9.82 5.93 -6.43
C ILE A 170 10.42 4.60 -5.94
N ASN A 171 11.74 4.53 -5.85
CA ASN A 171 12.47 3.35 -5.38
C ASN A 171 12.18 3.02 -3.92
N TYR A 172 11.87 4.01 -3.08
CA TYR A 172 11.53 3.80 -1.67
C TYR A 172 10.04 3.46 -1.47
N SER A 173 9.18 3.90 -2.39
CA SER A 173 7.75 3.66 -2.30
C SER A 173 7.36 2.21 -2.57
N LEU A 174 8.14 1.45 -3.35
CA LEU A 174 8.05 -0.02 -3.56
C LEU A 174 6.61 -0.55 -3.75
N GLY A 175 5.78 0.19 -4.50
CA GLY A 175 4.38 -0.18 -4.78
C GLY A 175 3.37 0.27 -3.74
N ASN A 176 3.79 1.01 -2.71
CA ASN A 176 2.91 1.60 -1.70
C ASN A 176 2.71 3.09 -1.98
N LEU A 177 1.67 3.41 -2.77
CA LEU A 177 1.31 4.79 -3.08
C LEU A 177 0.90 5.61 -1.86
N ILE A 178 0.34 4.99 -0.82
CA ILE A 178 -0.02 5.70 0.42
C ILE A 178 1.24 6.22 1.10
N GLN A 179 2.28 5.38 1.19
CA GLN A 179 3.55 5.80 1.78
C GLN A 179 4.20 6.92 0.97
N ALA A 180 4.21 6.78 -0.36
CA ALA A 180 4.71 7.81 -1.27
C ALA A 180 4.02 9.16 -1.02
N ASP A 181 2.68 9.17 -0.98
CA ASP A 181 1.91 10.40 -0.78
C ASP A 181 2.13 11.00 0.61
N ASN A 182 2.23 10.17 1.66
CA ASN A 182 2.55 10.65 3.01
C ASN A 182 3.94 11.29 3.10
N ASP A 183 4.95 10.68 2.47
CA ASP A 183 6.29 11.25 2.45
C ASP A 183 6.33 12.55 1.63
N ILE A 184 5.62 12.62 0.50
CA ILE A 184 5.41 13.86 -0.27
C ILE A 184 4.78 14.94 0.64
N GLN A 185 3.65 14.64 1.30
CA GLN A 185 2.99 15.59 2.20
C GLN A 185 3.91 16.07 3.34
N LYS A 186 4.69 15.16 3.93
CA LYS A 186 5.68 15.51 4.96
C LYS A 186 6.73 16.49 4.41
N ILE A 187 7.30 16.21 3.25
CA ILE A 187 8.31 17.07 2.63
C ILE A 187 7.73 18.46 2.33
N LYS A 188 6.48 18.53 1.87
CA LYS A 188 5.77 19.80 1.64
C LYS A 188 5.72 20.67 2.89
N LEU A 189 5.42 20.05 4.04
CA LEU A 189 5.32 20.76 5.33
C LEU A 189 6.68 21.27 5.80
N ILE A 190 7.76 20.53 5.54
CA ILE A 190 9.11 20.88 6.02
C ILE A 190 9.76 21.93 5.11
N TYR A 191 9.72 21.73 3.79
CA TYR A 191 10.53 22.51 2.83
C TYR A 191 9.73 23.54 2.02
N ASN A 192 8.43 23.68 2.25
CA ASN A 192 7.51 24.66 1.67
C ASN A 192 8.01 25.39 0.39
N LYS A 193 7.89 24.73 -0.76
CA LYS A 193 8.25 25.19 -2.12
C LYS A 193 9.76 25.33 -2.43
N GLN A 194 10.67 24.96 -1.53
CA GLN A 194 12.09 24.82 -1.86
C GLN A 194 12.34 23.55 -2.67
N GLU A 195 13.41 23.56 -3.47
CA GLU A 195 13.87 22.36 -4.17
C GLU A 195 14.51 21.40 -3.17
N VAL A 196 14.04 20.15 -3.16
CA VAL A 196 14.55 19.10 -2.29
C VAL A 196 15.36 18.11 -3.13
N ASN A 197 16.63 17.93 -2.76
CA ASN A 197 17.53 16.97 -3.40
C ASN A 197 17.44 15.59 -2.72
N GLU A 198 18.15 14.61 -3.27
CA GLU A 198 18.14 13.23 -2.78
C GLU A 198 18.60 13.08 -1.33
N SER A 199 19.57 13.89 -0.87
CA SER A 199 20.13 13.78 0.47
C SER A 199 19.18 14.33 1.53
N LEU A 200 18.54 15.49 1.26
CA LEU A 200 17.49 16.05 2.10
C LEU A 200 16.27 15.12 2.13
N LEU A 201 15.87 14.58 0.98
CA LEU A 201 14.76 13.65 0.90
C LEU A 201 15.03 12.39 1.74
N ALA A 202 16.23 11.79 1.61
CA ALA A 202 16.63 10.60 2.36
C ALA A 202 16.64 10.82 3.89
N ALA A 203 16.86 12.04 4.37
CA ALA A 203 16.83 12.36 5.80
C ALA A 203 15.41 12.37 6.40
N HIS A 204 14.38 12.56 5.58
CA HIS A 204 13.00 12.76 6.03
C HIS A 204 12.01 11.70 5.60
N ILE A 205 12.31 10.94 4.54
CA ILE A 205 11.58 9.73 4.22
C ILE A 205 11.79 8.77 5.39
N THR A 206 10.73 8.59 6.16
CA THR A 206 10.67 7.50 7.13
C THR A 206 10.39 6.24 6.36
N ASN A 207 11.27 5.24 6.45
CA ASN A 207 10.98 3.89 5.97
C ASN A 207 9.65 3.44 6.57
N GLY A 208 8.57 3.56 5.79
CA GLY A 208 7.23 3.20 6.20
C GLY A 208 7.21 1.72 6.53
N SER A 209 7.19 1.41 7.83
CA SER A 209 6.73 0.21 8.58
C SER A 209 6.97 -1.21 8.03
N ARG A 210 7.07 -1.42 6.72
CA ARG A 210 7.46 -2.65 6.03
C ARG A 210 8.98 -2.78 5.88
N TYR A 211 9.74 -1.70 5.75
CA TYR A 211 11.20 -1.75 5.47
C TYR A 211 12.13 -1.76 6.70
N ASP A 212 11.67 -1.41 7.90
CA ASP A 212 12.53 -1.49 9.09
C ASP A 212 12.97 -2.95 9.37
N GLY A 213 12.12 -3.94 9.06
CA GLY A 213 12.48 -5.36 9.13
C GLY A 213 13.42 -5.83 8.02
N PHE A 214 13.26 -5.36 6.78
CA PHE A 214 14.15 -5.75 5.68
C PHE A 214 15.55 -5.14 5.84
N ASN A 215 15.62 -3.87 6.27
CA ASN A 215 16.87 -3.21 6.62
C ASN A 215 17.55 -3.93 7.80
N PHE A 216 16.77 -4.42 8.77
CA PHE A 216 17.32 -5.24 9.86
C PHE A 216 17.99 -6.52 9.34
N ILE A 217 17.36 -7.23 8.40
CA ILE A 217 17.98 -8.39 7.72
C ILE A 217 19.22 -7.95 6.94
N GLU A 218 19.16 -6.83 6.24
CA GLU A 218 20.30 -6.29 5.49
C GLU A 218 21.50 -6.03 6.39
N HIS A 219 21.32 -5.34 7.52
CA HIS A 219 22.39 -5.10 8.49
C HIS A 219 22.96 -6.40 9.05
N CYS A 220 22.10 -7.38 9.34
CA CYS A 220 22.53 -8.71 9.78
C CYS A 220 23.41 -9.42 8.75
N ILE A 221 22.97 -9.48 7.50
CA ILE A 221 23.65 -10.18 6.40
C ILE A 221 24.90 -9.41 5.94
N ASN A 222 24.92 -8.09 6.07
CA ASN A 222 26.11 -7.29 5.79
C ASN A 222 27.17 -7.36 6.89
N GLY A 223 26.82 -7.88 8.08
CA GLY A 223 27.76 -8.02 9.18
C GLY A 223 27.97 -6.73 9.98
N ASP A 224 27.08 -5.75 9.85
CA ASP A 224 27.16 -4.47 10.55
C ASP A 224 26.52 -4.59 11.94
N LEU A 225 27.35 -4.87 12.95
CA LEU A 225 26.90 -5.08 14.33
C LEU A 225 26.24 -3.83 14.92
N LYS A 226 26.81 -2.64 14.63
CA LYS A 226 26.34 -1.38 15.18
C LYS A 226 24.94 -1.05 14.68
N LYS A 227 24.75 -1.07 13.35
CA LYS A 227 23.44 -0.83 12.74
C LYS A 227 22.43 -1.90 13.12
N THR A 228 22.84 -3.17 13.20
CA THR A 228 21.94 -4.25 13.65
C THR A 228 21.38 -3.99 15.05
N ASN A 229 22.20 -3.54 16.00
CA ASN A 229 21.75 -3.23 17.35
C ASN A 229 20.84 -1.99 17.40
N GLU A 230 21.23 -0.93 16.69
CA GLU A 230 20.44 0.31 16.56
C GLU A 230 19.05 0.03 15.97
N THR A 231 18.97 -0.70 14.86
CA THR A 231 17.69 -1.08 14.24
C THR A 231 16.86 -1.97 15.13
N SER A 232 17.46 -2.93 15.85
CA SER A 232 16.71 -3.78 16.77
C SER A 232 16.08 -3.00 17.91
N ASN A 233 16.81 -2.04 18.51
CA ASN A 233 16.28 -1.22 19.59
C ASN A 233 15.19 -0.27 19.07
N TYR A 234 15.38 0.28 17.88
CA TYR A 234 14.39 1.13 17.22
C TYR A 234 13.07 0.40 16.96
N LEU A 235 13.15 -0.83 16.45
CA LEU A 235 11.99 -1.68 16.16
C LEU A 235 11.21 -2.06 17.44
N GLU A 236 11.92 -2.34 18.53
CA GLU A 236 11.32 -2.62 19.83
C GLU A 236 10.64 -1.37 20.42
N GLN A 237 11.30 -0.21 20.37
CA GLN A 237 10.75 1.07 20.84
C GLN A 237 9.50 1.49 20.06
N LYS A 238 9.44 1.18 18.76
CA LYS A 238 8.25 1.38 17.92
C LYS A 238 7.08 0.45 18.26
N GLY A 239 7.27 -0.52 19.15
CA GLY A 239 6.24 -1.49 19.51
C GLY A 239 5.91 -2.48 18.39
N ILE A 240 6.85 -2.74 17.47
CA ILE A 240 6.63 -3.74 16.43
C ILE A 240 6.52 -5.12 17.10
N GLN A 241 5.54 -5.92 16.65
CA GLN A 241 5.37 -7.27 17.17
C GLN A 241 6.57 -8.17 16.81
N PRO A 242 7.20 -8.86 17.78
CA PRO A 242 8.33 -9.76 17.54
C PRO A 242 8.07 -10.82 16.47
N LEU A 243 6.86 -11.38 16.46
CA LEU A 243 6.45 -12.39 15.49
C LEU A 243 6.48 -11.88 14.04
N MET A 244 6.23 -10.59 13.82
CA MET A 244 6.31 -9.98 12.49
C MET A 244 7.75 -9.97 11.97
N ILE A 245 8.71 -9.63 12.84
CA ILE A 245 10.14 -9.64 12.52
C ILE A 245 10.64 -11.08 12.35
N ASN A 246 10.23 -12.00 13.23
CA ASN A 246 10.58 -13.42 13.11
C ASN A 246 10.03 -14.04 11.81
N GLY A 247 8.81 -13.68 11.41
CA GLY A 247 8.20 -14.08 10.14
C GLY A 247 9.00 -13.62 8.93
N LEU A 248 9.62 -12.43 9.00
CA LEU A 248 10.49 -11.92 7.95
C LEU A 248 11.80 -12.69 7.83
N PHE A 249 12.44 -13.01 8.97
CA PHE A 249 13.59 -13.90 8.98
C PHE A 249 13.24 -15.29 8.45
N ALA A 250 12.06 -15.82 8.81
CA ALA A 250 11.58 -17.11 8.32
C ALA A 250 11.41 -17.11 6.79
N TRP A 251 10.80 -16.05 6.23
CA TRP A 251 10.67 -15.88 4.79
C TRP A 251 12.05 -15.89 4.09
N PHE A 252 13.00 -15.11 4.60
CA PHE A 252 14.34 -14.99 4.00
C PHE A 252 15.14 -16.30 4.10
N PHE A 253 15.25 -16.89 5.29
CA PHE A 253 16.07 -18.09 5.50
C PHE A 253 15.48 -19.36 4.88
N LYS A 254 14.15 -19.47 4.73
CA LYS A 254 13.52 -20.59 3.99
C LYS A 254 13.91 -20.55 2.51
N ALA A 255 13.95 -19.39 1.91
CA ALA A 255 14.38 -19.27 0.51
C ALA A 255 15.88 -19.52 0.35
N VAL A 256 16.71 -19.06 1.29
CA VAL A 256 18.15 -19.39 1.35
C VAL A 256 18.38 -20.90 1.50
N SER A 257 17.61 -21.58 2.36
CA SER A 257 17.77 -23.02 2.59
C SER A 257 17.37 -23.85 1.38
N GLN A 258 16.28 -23.50 0.70
CA GLN A 258 15.83 -24.21 -0.49
C GLN A 258 16.90 -24.21 -1.58
N ILE A 259 17.53 -23.06 -1.84
CA ILE A 259 18.60 -22.95 -2.84
C ILE A 259 19.87 -23.69 -2.38
N LYS A 260 20.24 -23.57 -1.10
CA LYS A 260 21.46 -24.19 -0.57
C LYS A 260 21.39 -25.72 -0.53
N LEU A 261 20.20 -26.29 -0.33
CA LEU A 261 19.96 -27.73 -0.30
C LEU A 261 19.78 -28.34 -1.69
N SER A 262 19.31 -27.56 -2.67
CA SER A 262 19.27 -27.98 -4.08
C SER A 262 20.67 -27.98 -4.68
N LYS A 263 21.39 -29.11 -4.56
CA LYS A 263 22.80 -29.30 -4.97
C LYS A 263 23.17 -28.88 -6.42
N ASN A 264 22.21 -28.67 -7.32
CA ASN A 264 22.43 -28.45 -8.76
C ASN A 264 21.78 -27.17 -9.34
N GLN A 265 21.33 -26.21 -8.53
CA GLN A 265 20.75 -24.97 -9.07
C GLN A 265 21.76 -23.83 -9.10
N SER A 266 22.03 -23.31 -10.30
CA SER A 266 22.76 -22.05 -10.45
C SER A 266 21.95 -20.92 -9.82
N ILE A 267 22.63 -20.02 -9.09
CA ILE A 267 22.00 -18.84 -8.49
C ILE A 267 21.51 -17.94 -9.63
N ASN A 268 20.20 -17.95 -9.91
CA ASN A 268 19.61 -17.18 -11.00
C ASN A 268 18.38 -16.39 -10.50
N SER A 269 18.18 -15.20 -11.05
CA SER A 269 17.09 -14.27 -10.69
C SER A 269 15.69 -14.91 -10.86
N ASN A 270 15.54 -15.83 -11.80
CA ASN A 270 14.29 -16.57 -12.02
C ASN A 270 13.92 -17.51 -10.86
N ILE A 271 14.91 -18.11 -10.18
CA ILE A 271 14.67 -18.96 -9.01
C ILE A 271 14.28 -18.09 -7.82
N PHE A 272 14.96 -16.97 -7.61
CA PHE A 272 14.59 -16.01 -6.58
C PHE A 272 13.17 -15.47 -6.75
N ARG A 273 12.75 -15.14 -7.99
CA ARG A 273 11.35 -14.72 -8.26
C ARG A 273 10.34 -15.81 -7.92
N LYS A 274 10.64 -17.10 -8.20
CA LYS A 274 9.77 -18.22 -7.79
C LYS A 274 9.65 -18.33 -6.27
N LEU A 275 10.72 -18.03 -5.54
CA LEU A 275 10.76 -18.00 -4.08
C LEU A 275 10.25 -16.69 -3.47
N ARG A 276 9.65 -15.82 -4.30
CA ARG A 276 9.15 -14.49 -3.92
C ARG A 276 10.22 -13.58 -3.28
N ILE A 277 11.49 -13.75 -3.67
CA ILE A 277 12.59 -12.81 -3.36
C ILE A 277 12.79 -11.87 -4.54
N PHE A 278 12.70 -10.57 -4.29
CA PHE A 278 12.81 -9.52 -5.30
C PHE A 278 13.84 -8.44 -4.92
N GLY A 279 14.35 -7.71 -5.90
CA GLY A 279 15.21 -6.53 -5.70
C GLY A 279 16.48 -6.80 -4.88
N ASN A 280 16.81 -5.88 -3.98
CA ASN A 280 18.04 -5.94 -3.14
C ASN A 280 18.12 -7.23 -2.30
N SER A 281 16.97 -7.83 -1.95
CA SER A 281 16.94 -9.10 -1.21
C SER A 281 17.55 -10.27 -1.99
N GLN A 282 17.60 -10.21 -3.33
CA GLN A 282 18.29 -11.22 -4.15
C GLN A 282 19.81 -11.19 -3.94
N ASN A 283 20.38 -9.98 -3.83
CA ASN A 283 21.80 -9.79 -3.57
C ASN A 283 22.17 -10.27 -2.16
N LEU A 284 21.34 -9.93 -1.17
CA LEU A 284 21.50 -10.37 0.21
C LEU A 284 21.37 -11.90 0.33
N ALA A 285 20.36 -12.50 -0.31
CA ALA A 285 20.19 -13.96 -0.32
C ALA A 285 21.38 -14.64 -1.01
N SER A 286 21.86 -14.12 -2.14
CA SER A 286 23.04 -14.64 -2.83
C SER A 286 24.30 -14.57 -1.95
N LYS A 287 24.49 -13.46 -1.21
CA LYS A 287 25.57 -13.29 -0.24
C LYS A 287 25.44 -14.29 0.91
N ALA A 288 24.26 -14.44 1.49
CA ALA A 288 24.00 -15.41 2.55
C ALA A 288 24.24 -16.86 2.08
N ILE A 289 23.78 -17.22 0.88
CA ILE A 289 24.00 -18.54 0.28
C ILE A 289 25.49 -18.81 0.09
N ARG A 290 26.27 -17.84 -0.39
CA ARG A 290 27.72 -18.00 -0.58
C ARG A 290 28.48 -18.10 0.75
N THR A 291 28.08 -17.30 1.75
CA THR A 291 28.80 -17.14 3.01
C THR A 291 28.38 -18.13 4.09
N LEU A 292 27.16 -18.66 4.10
CA LEU A 292 26.71 -19.60 5.13
C LEU A 292 26.89 -21.05 4.69
N SER A 293 27.20 -21.94 5.65
CA SER A 293 27.20 -23.39 5.43
C SER A 293 25.79 -23.97 5.55
N VAL A 294 25.57 -25.19 5.07
CA VAL A 294 24.26 -25.86 5.18
C VAL A 294 23.84 -25.99 6.65
N LYS A 295 24.74 -26.46 7.52
CA LYS A 295 24.52 -26.58 8.97
C LYS A 295 24.17 -25.24 9.62
N GLN A 296 24.79 -24.15 9.16
CA GLN A 296 24.51 -22.81 9.67
C GLN A 296 23.12 -22.32 9.26
N VAL A 297 22.68 -22.60 8.03
CA VAL A 297 21.34 -22.25 7.56
C VAL A 297 20.27 -23.08 8.29
N GLU A 298 20.52 -24.37 8.52
CA GLU A 298 19.65 -25.24 9.33
C GLU A 298 19.54 -24.74 10.78
N ALA A 299 20.67 -24.36 11.40
CA ALA A 299 20.66 -23.77 12.73
C ALA A 299 19.84 -22.46 12.79
N CYS A 300 19.91 -21.63 11.74
CA CYS A 300 19.08 -20.43 11.65
C CYS A 300 17.58 -20.76 11.59
N LEU A 301 17.18 -21.75 10.79
CA LEU A 301 15.79 -22.19 10.71
C LEU A 301 15.27 -22.74 12.04
N ASN A 302 16.08 -23.55 12.73
CA ASN A 302 15.73 -24.09 14.05
C ASN A 302 15.55 -22.96 15.08
N LYS A 303 16.43 -21.94 15.03
CA LYS A 303 16.33 -20.80 15.95
C LYS A 303 15.08 -19.95 15.66
N ILE A 304 14.75 -19.73 14.39
CA ILE A 304 13.52 -19.05 13.97
C ILE A 304 12.27 -19.80 14.45
N GLN A 305 12.28 -21.13 14.38
CA GLN A 305 11.20 -21.97 14.89
C GLN A 305 11.05 -21.84 16.41
N GLU A 306 12.17 -21.82 17.14
CA GLU A 306 12.16 -21.62 18.59
C GLU A 306 11.58 -20.25 18.97
N ILE A 307 11.99 -19.18 18.28
CA ILE A 307 11.46 -17.83 18.48
C ILE A 307 9.95 -17.78 18.17
N ASP A 308 9.48 -18.49 17.14
CA ASP A 308 8.06 -18.58 16.82
C ASP A 308 7.25 -19.26 17.94
N GLN A 309 7.80 -20.33 18.54
CA GLN A 309 7.19 -21.00 19.70
C GLN A 309 7.13 -20.10 20.93
N ILE A 310 8.20 -19.36 21.21
CA ILE A 310 8.23 -18.39 22.33
C ILE A 310 7.22 -17.26 22.08
N GLY A 311 7.21 -16.69 20.88
CA GLY A 311 6.28 -15.61 20.51
C GLY A 311 4.80 -16.02 20.53
N LYS A 312 4.49 -17.31 20.35
CA LYS A 312 3.14 -17.87 20.47
C LYS A 312 2.78 -18.33 21.90
N GLY A 313 3.69 -18.20 22.86
CA GLY A 313 3.49 -18.65 24.24
C GLY A 313 3.57 -20.16 24.44
N LEU A 314 4.08 -20.91 23.46
CA LEU A 314 4.29 -22.37 23.56
C LEU A 314 5.58 -22.72 24.34
N LYS A 315 6.50 -21.76 24.48
CA LYS A 315 7.73 -21.85 25.27
C LYS A 315 7.91 -20.58 26.09
N MET A 316 8.53 -20.70 27.25
CA MET A 316 8.91 -19.53 28.06
C MET A 316 10.13 -18.83 27.48
N GLY A 317 10.09 -17.50 27.47
CA GLY A 317 11.18 -16.64 27.02
C GLY A 317 10.67 -15.26 26.59
N ASP A 318 11.61 -14.35 26.38
CA ASP A 318 11.32 -13.05 25.75
C ASP A 318 11.61 -13.14 24.24
N PRO A 319 10.59 -13.02 23.38
CA PRO A 319 10.78 -13.04 21.92
C PRO A 319 11.76 -11.97 21.42
N TRP A 320 11.75 -10.77 22.01
CA TRP A 320 12.62 -9.67 21.58
C TRP A 320 14.08 -9.95 21.91
N LEU A 321 14.35 -10.46 23.11
CA LEU A 321 15.67 -10.88 23.52
C LEU A 321 16.24 -11.98 22.60
N GLU A 322 15.41 -12.97 22.23
CA GLU A 322 15.83 -14.05 21.36
C GLU A 322 16.06 -13.60 19.91
N ILE A 323 15.26 -12.66 19.40
CA ILE A 323 15.50 -12.03 18.09
C ILE A 323 16.82 -11.24 18.09
N LYS A 324 17.13 -10.48 19.15
CA LYS A 324 18.41 -9.77 19.31
C LYS A 324 19.60 -10.73 19.34
N ARG A 325 19.48 -11.83 20.09
CA ARG A 325 20.53 -12.87 20.14
C ARG A 325 20.73 -13.51 18.77
N PHE A 326 19.64 -13.80 18.08
CA PHE A 326 19.66 -14.38 16.74
C PHE A 326 20.31 -13.45 15.72
N SER A 327 19.94 -12.16 15.68
CA SER A 327 20.50 -11.17 14.76
C SER A 327 22.01 -10.98 14.95
N ILE A 328 22.47 -10.86 16.20
CA ILE A 328 23.90 -10.79 16.54
C ILE A 328 24.63 -12.08 16.14
N GLY A 329 23.99 -13.24 16.32
CA GLY A 329 24.50 -14.54 15.88
C GLY A 329 24.79 -14.56 14.37
N ILE A 330 23.83 -14.07 13.56
CA ILE A 330 23.99 -13.96 12.10
C ILE A 330 25.17 -13.05 11.76
N VAL A 331 25.25 -11.85 12.36
CA VAL A 331 26.34 -10.89 12.12
C VAL A 331 27.70 -11.54 12.37
N LYS A 332 27.86 -12.25 13.49
CA LYS A 332 29.11 -12.96 13.82
C LYS A 332 29.44 -14.06 12.79
N MET A 333 28.44 -14.79 12.32
CA MET A 333 28.61 -15.84 11.31
C MET A 333 29.04 -15.26 9.95
N MET A 334 28.48 -14.12 9.57
CA MET A 334 28.83 -13.42 8.34
C MET A 334 30.26 -12.85 8.39
N ASN A 335 30.69 -12.31 9.54
CA ASN A 335 32.04 -11.75 9.70
C ASN A 335 33.15 -12.81 9.84
N LYS A 336 32.88 -13.95 10.50
CA LYS A 336 33.89 -15.02 10.69
C LYS A 336 34.45 -15.59 9.39
N ARG A 337 33.67 -15.60 8.30
CA ARG A 337 34.11 -16.12 6.99
C ARG A 337 34.80 -15.09 6.10
N ILE A 338 34.65 -13.80 6.40
CA ILE A 338 35.36 -12.72 5.69
C ILE A 338 36.83 -12.70 6.12
N ASN A 339 37.11 -12.89 7.41
CA ASN A 339 38.49 -12.94 7.93
C ASN A 339 39.27 -14.19 7.49
N LEU A 340 38.61 -15.29 7.15
CA LEU A 340 39.28 -16.51 6.65
C LEU A 340 39.63 -16.46 5.15
N LYS A 341 39.15 -15.44 4.40
CA LYS A 341 39.48 -15.26 2.97
C LYS A 341 40.56 -14.20 2.73
N ASN A 342 40.89 -13.41 3.74
CA ASN A 342 41.85 -12.29 3.67
C ASN A 342 43.15 -12.57 4.43
N GLY A 343 43.44 -13.84 4.75
CA GLY A 343 44.64 -14.27 5.45
C GLY A 343 45.14 -15.61 4.95
#